data_AF-A0A8J3KTZ7-F1
#
_entry.id   AF-A0A8J3KTZ7-F1
#
_cell.length_a   1.000
_cell.length_b   1.000
_cell.length_c   1.000
_cell.angle_alpha   90.00
_cell.angle_beta   90.00
_cell.angle_gamma   90.00
#
_symmetry.space_group_name_H-M   'P 1'
#
loop_
_entity.id
_entity.type
_entity.pdbx_description
1 polymer ?
#
loop_
_entity_poly.entity_id
_entity_poly.type
_entity_poly.pdbx_seq_one_letter_code
_entity_poly.pdbx_strand_id
1 'polypeptide(L)'
;MAVLAAVAIGLSGCGSDGDAAPATSAPPASAEEQFAKASLALTTQPVQFSMEVGGQVAANGWLDMTGRQATVVASLPFGGKTTEMNALMIGDDVWLKVKGNPRLAKWMHTTAADVAGTTFDMANPKNPGGVLGLVNAVNKVQLAGPGLFQGTVDMTTSPTYDPSKVGALAENLRAVPFVASTDGEGRLTSFEVDLSQLVPGMVMAATYSYVTPVTVSAPPADEVTAMPADLLAAIRG
;
A
#
# COMPACT_ATOMS: atom_id res chain seq x y z
N MET A 1 43.78 -55.70 28.02
CA MET A 1 43.80 -55.20 29.40
C MET A 1 42.36 -54.96 29.84
N ALA A 2 41.95 -55.61 30.92
CA ALA A 2 40.67 -55.44 31.58
C ALA A 2 40.82 -54.52 32.80
N VAL A 3 39.86 -53.61 33.00
CA VAL A 3 39.42 -53.03 34.30
C VAL A 3 37.98 -52.55 34.03
N LEU A 4 36.93 -53.35 34.24
CA LEU A 4 36.08 -53.54 35.45
C LEU A 4 35.81 -52.33 36.38
N ALA A 5 34.50 -52.09 36.57
CA ALA A 5 33.80 -51.53 37.74
C ALA A 5 33.84 -49.99 37.94
N ALA A 6 32.80 -49.30 38.44
CA ALA A 6 31.65 -49.73 39.21
C ALA A 6 30.43 -48.79 39.01
N VAL A 7 29.25 -49.37 39.20
CA VAL A 7 27.94 -48.73 39.35
C VAL A 7 27.89 -47.96 40.67
N ALA A 8 27.29 -46.76 40.65
CA ALA A 8 26.72 -46.13 41.84
C ALA A 8 25.25 -45.79 41.56
N ILE A 9 24.35 -46.54 42.20
CA ILE A 9 22.94 -46.19 42.39
C ILE A 9 22.83 -45.58 43.79
N GLY A 10 22.20 -44.41 43.89
CA GLY A 10 21.68 -43.84 45.15
C GLY A 10 20.59 -42.84 44.78
N LEU A 11 19.32 -43.23 44.85
CA LEU A 11 18.38 -43.04 45.98
C LEU A 11 17.72 -41.66 46.00
N SER A 12 16.55 -41.63 45.36
CA SER A 12 15.33 -40.87 45.64
C SER A 12 15.31 -39.88 46.82
N GLY A 13 15.01 -38.61 46.49
CA GLY A 13 14.39 -37.63 47.39
C GLY A 13 13.28 -36.88 46.64
N CYS A 14 12.03 -37.00 47.12
CA CYS A 14 10.85 -36.30 46.61
C CYS A 14 11.00 -34.79 46.64
N GLY A 15 10.57 -34.11 45.57
CA GLY A 15 10.35 -32.67 45.60
C GLY A 15 10.18 -32.07 44.21
N SER A 16 8.91 -32.01 43.77
CA SER A 16 8.42 -31.43 42.51
C SER A 16 8.95 -32.05 41.21
N ASP A 17 8.14 -32.94 40.64
CA ASP A 17 8.06 -33.18 39.20
C ASP A 17 7.84 -31.85 38.48
N GLY A 18 8.95 -31.20 38.13
CA GLY A 18 8.97 -30.17 37.10
C GLY A 18 8.99 -30.86 35.75
N ASP A 19 7.87 -31.48 35.38
CA ASP A 19 7.58 -31.84 34.00
C ASP A 19 7.73 -30.54 33.20
N ALA A 20 8.86 -30.40 32.49
CA ALA A 20 9.07 -29.30 31.59
C ALA A 20 8.09 -29.52 30.44
N ALA A 21 6.89 -28.96 30.62
CA ALA A 21 5.84 -28.94 29.61
C ALA A 21 6.48 -28.54 28.28
N PRO A 22 6.20 -29.28 27.18
CA PRO A 22 6.67 -28.90 25.86
C PRO A 22 6.31 -27.44 25.66
N ALA A 23 7.30 -26.60 25.32
CA ALA A 23 7.03 -25.22 24.98
C ALA A 23 6.05 -25.25 23.81
N THR A 24 4.78 -24.98 24.09
CA THR A 24 3.73 -24.88 23.09
C THR A 24 4.10 -23.72 22.20
N SER A 25 4.74 -24.01 21.07
CA SER A 25 4.99 -23.02 20.03
C SER A 25 3.64 -22.43 19.64
N ALA A 26 3.52 -21.10 19.70
CA ALA A 26 2.31 -20.43 19.26
C ALA A 26 1.91 -20.91 17.86
N PRO A 27 0.62 -21.09 17.57
CA PRO A 27 0.16 -21.40 16.23
C PRO A 27 0.75 -20.40 15.22
N PRO A 28 1.14 -20.84 14.02
CA PRO A 28 1.55 -19.92 12.98
C PRO A 28 0.42 -18.92 12.68
N ALA A 29 0.77 -17.66 12.48
CA ALA A 29 -0.18 -16.60 12.17
C ALA A 29 -1.02 -16.94 10.93
N SER A 30 -2.30 -16.51 10.92
CA SER A 30 -3.19 -16.76 9.77
C SER A 30 -2.72 -16.04 8.51
N ALA A 31 -3.25 -16.43 7.34
CA ALA A 31 -2.94 -15.76 6.08
C ALA A 31 -3.31 -14.25 6.12
N GLU A 32 -4.44 -13.94 6.73
CA GLU A 32 -4.95 -12.58 6.95
C GLU A 32 -4.01 -11.78 7.86
N GLU A 33 -3.58 -12.36 8.99
CA GLU A 33 -2.64 -11.70 9.90
C GLU A 33 -1.30 -11.42 9.24
N GLN A 34 -0.77 -12.38 8.48
CA GLN A 34 0.47 -12.21 7.73
C GLN A 34 0.34 -11.12 6.65
N PHE A 35 -0.75 -11.11 5.89
CA PHE A 35 -0.99 -10.10 4.87
C PHE A 35 -1.21 -8.70 5.47
N ALA A 36 -1.95 -8.61 6.58
CA ALA A 36 -2.15 -7.35 7.30
C ALA A 36 -0.81 -6.78 7.81
N LYS A 37 0.06 -7.63 8.36
CA LYS A 37 1.41 -7.25 8.76
C LYS A 37 2.25 -6.80 7.57
N ALA A 38 2.20 -7.52 6.46
CA ALA A 38 2.93 -7.16 5.24
C ALA A 38 2.50 -5.79 4.69
N SER A 39 1.18 -5.53 4.73
CA SER A 39 0.59 -4.27 4.27
C SER A 39 0.95 -3.08 5.17
N LEU A 40 1.12 -3.31 6.48
CA LEU A 40 1.53 -2.27 7.43
C LEU A 40 2.91 -1.68 7.11
N ALA A 41 3.80 -2.44 6.46
CA ALA A 41 5.11 -1.93 6.04
C ALA A 41 4.99 -0.74 5.07
N LEU A 42 3.91 -0.66 4.29
CA LEU A 42 3.67 0.44 3.34
C LEU A 42 3.40 1.80 4.01
N THR A 43 3.03 1.81 5.30
CA THR A 43 2.75 3.04 6.05
C THR A 43 3.73 3.28 7.20
N THR A 44 4.56 2.30 7.52
CA THR A 44 5.51 2.37 8.65
C THR A 44 6.97 2.44 8.20
N GLN A 45 7.25 2.24 6.91
CA GLN A 45 8.58 2.34 6.34
C GLN A 45 8.56 3.23 5.09
N PRO A 46 9.67 3.92 4.79
CA PRO A 46 9.89 4.52 3.49
C PRO A 46 9.75 3.48 2.37
N VAL A 47 8.92 3.78 1.38
CA VAL A 47 8.64 2.86 0.28
C VAL A 47 8.58 3.60 -1.05
N GLN A 48 9.32 3.10 -2.03
CA GLN A 48 9.12 3.44 -3.43
C GLN A 48 8.05 2.52 -4.01
N PHE A 49 7.11 3.07 -4.78
CA PHE A 49 6.06 2.31 -5.42
C PHE A 49 5.95 2.63 -6.91
N SER A 50 5.47 1.65 -7.66
CA SER A 50 5.02 1.79 -9.05
C SER A 50 3.70 1.05 -9.20
N MET A 51 2.73 1.69 -9.83
CA MET A 51 1.40 1.16 -10.08
C MET A 51 1.03 1.40 -11.54
N GLU A 52 0.36 0.43 -12.15
CA GLU A 52 -0.19 0.50 -13.50
C GLU A 52 -1.58 -0.11 -13.53
N VAL A 53 -2.50 0.47 -14.33
CA VAL A 53 -3.83 -0.08 -14.60
C VAL A 53 -4.04 -0.14 -16.11
N GLY A 54 -4.08 -1.36 -16.65
CA GLY A 54 -4.46 -1.63 -18.05
C GLY A 54 -3.66 -0.84 -19.10
N GLY A 55 -2.41 -0.45 -18.83
CA GLY A 55 -1.57 0.33 -19.75
C GLY A 55 -1.98 1.79 -19.95
N GLN A 56 -3.03 2.26 -19.28
CA GLN A 56 -3.59 3.60 -19.48
C GLN A 56 -3.32 4.53 -18.31
N VAL A 57 -3.32 3.98 -17.11
CA VAL A 57 -3.01 4.70 -15.88
C VAL A 57 -1.69 4.19 -15.34
N ALA A 58 -0.81 5.09 -14.97
CA ALA A 58 0.39 4.75 -14.21
C ALA A 58 0.56 5.72 -13.05
N ALA A 59 1.07 5.27 -11.92
CA ALA A 59 1.48 6.11 -10.82
C ALA A 59 2.78 5.59 -10.23
N ASN A 60 3.77 6.46 -10.09
CA ASN A 60 5.07 6.12 -9.54
C ASN A 60 5.40 7.11 -8.45
N GLY A 61 6.07 6.66 -7.40
CA GLY A 61 6.35 7.57 -6.32
C GLY A 61 7.15 6.96 -5.20
N TRP A 62 7.23 7.77 -4.16
CA TRP A 62 7.88 7.42 -2.91
C TRP A 62 7.06 8.01 -1.77
N LEU A 63 6.92 7.23 -0.70
CA LEU A 63 6.14 7.58 0.49
C LEU A 63 7.00 7.33 1.73
N ASP A 64 7.08 8.32 2.61
CA ASP A 64 7.55 8.18 3.98
C ASP A 64 6.57 8.89 4.90
N MET A 65 5.63 8.11 5.43
CA MET A 65 4.60 8.59 6.33
C MET A 65 5.18 9.02 7.68
N THR A 66 6.32 8.45 8.10
CA THR A 66 6.97 8.79 9.37
C THR A 66 7.69 10.12 9.25
N GLY A 67 8.42 10.33 8.15
CA GLY A 67 9.05 11.60 7.81
C GLY A 67 8.09 12.65 7.24
N ARG A 68 6.82 12.29 7.02
CA ARG A 68 5.77 13.12 6.41
C ARG A 68 6.20 13.69 5.06
N GLN A 69 6.74 12.84 4.20
CA GLN A 69 7.20 13.21 2.87
C GLN A 69 6.63 12.25 1.83
N ALA A 70 6.22 12.78 0.69
CA ALA A 70 5.74 11.97 -0.42
C ALA A 70 6.00 12.65 -1.76
N THR A 71 6.25 11.84 -2.79
CA THR A 71 6.24 12.27 -4.19
C THR A 71 5.44 11.28 -4.99
N VAL A 72 4.55 11.77 -5.86
CA VAL A 72 3.77 10.94 -6.77
C VAL A 72 3.77 11.57 -8.15
N VAL A 73 4.04 10.78 -9.18
CA VAL A 73 3.89 11.13 -10.59
C VAL A 73 2.87 10.17 -11.18
N ALA A 74 1.71 10.68 -11.53
CA ALA A 74 0.62 9.93 -12.13
C ALA A 74 0.41 10.32 -13.59
N SER A 75 0.24 9.34 -14.46
CA SER A 75 -0.17 9.50 -15.85
C SER A 75 -1.60 8.98 -15.97
N LEU A 76 -2.53 9.87 -16.31
CA LEU A 76 -3.97 9.57 -16.35
C LEU A 76 -4.57 10.01 -17.68
N PRO A 77 -5.51 9.25 -18.26
CA PRO A 77 -6.25 9.70 -19.43
C PRO A 77 -7.22 10.82 -19.05
N PHE A 78 -7.08 11.98 -19.69
CA PHE A 78 -7.98 13.12 -19.53
C PHE A 78 -8.25 13.76 -20.90
N GLY A 79 -9.53 13.87 -21.28
CA GLY A 79 -9.93 14.45 -22.57
C GLY A 79 -9.31 13.77 -23.80
N GLY A 80 -9.11 12.44 -23.74
CA GLY A 80 -8.50 11.66 -24.83
C GLY A 80 -6.98 11.78 -24.95
N LYS A 81 -6.30 12.40 -23.99
CA LYS A 81 -4.84 12.51 -23.93
C LYS A 81 -4.33 12.02 -22.58
N THR A 82 -3.13 11.45 -22.54
CA THR A 82 -2.45 11.17 -21.28
C THR A 82 -1.94 12.48 -20.68
N THR A 83 -2.36 12.76 -19.45
CA THR A 83 -1.96 13.94 -18.68
C THR A 83 -1.11 13.48 -17.50
N GLU A 84 0.07 14.08 -17.35
CA GLU A 84 0.94 13.81 -16.21
C GLU A 84 0.64 14.79 -15.07
N MET A 85 0.39 14.25 -13.89
CA MET A 85 0.14 14.96 -12.64
C MET A 85 1.25 14.63 -11.67
N ASN A 86 1.87 15.67 -11.11
CA ASN A 86 2.88 15.53 -10.07
C ASN A 86 2.27 16.02 -8.76
N ALA A 87 2.45 15.25 -7.70
CA ALA A 87 2.09 15.61 -6.35
C ALA A 87 3.31 15.47 -5.43
N LEU A 88 3.43 16.39 -4.50
CA LEU A 88 4.54 16.48 -3.57
C LEU A 88 3.98 16.87 -2.20
N MET A 89 4.41 16.18 -1.15
CA MET A 89 4.10 16.52 0.24
C MET A 89 5.39 16.64 1.05
N ILE A 90 5.49 17.70 1.85
CA ILE A 90 6.53 17.87 2.88
C ILE A 90 5.86 18.46 4.11
N GLY A 91 5.77 17.69 5.20
CA GLY A 91 5.11 18.13 6.43
C GLY A 91 3.61 18.36 6.21
N ASP A 92 3.17 19.62 6.33
CA ASP A 92 1.78 20.06 6.08
C ASP A 92 1.60 20.67 4.69
N ASP A 93 2.68 20.87 3.93
CA ASP A 93 2.63 21.50 2.61
C ASP A 93 2.40 20.46 1.52
N VAL A 94 1.53 20.79 0.58
CA VAL A 94 1.21 19.97 -0.59
C VAL A 94 1.37 20.81 -1.85
N TRP A 95 2.06 20.28 -2.85
CA TRP A 95 2.18 20.89 -4.17
C TRP A 95 1.66 19.96 -5.25
N LEU A 96 0.84 20.48 -6.16
CA LEU A 96 0.33 19.77 -7.33
C LEU A 96 0.78 20.48 -8.62
N LYS A 97 1.15 19.72 -9.65
CA LYS A 97 1.48 20.27 -10.97
C LYS A 97 0.91 19.39 -12.07
N VAL A 98 0.24 20.00 -13.03
CA VAL A 98 -0.35 19.28 -14.17
C VAL A 98 0.43 19.65 -15.43
N LYS A 99 1.24 18.72 -15.94
CA LYS A 99 2.02 18.98 -17.16
C LYS A 99 1.09 19.11 -18.36
N GLY A 100 1.50 19.96 -19.32
CA GLY A 100 0.75 20.17 -20.57
C GLY A 100 -0.49 21.07 -20.44
N ASN A 101 -0.81 21.58 -19.24
CA ASN A 101 -1.84 22.58 -19.05
C ASN A 101 -1.21 23.95 -18.73
N PRO A 102 -1.23 24.93 -19.65
CA PRO A 102 -0.62 26.25 -19.43
C PRO A 102 -1.16 26.99 -18.20
N ARG A 103 -2.43 26.77 -17.82
CA ARG A 103 -3.02 27.37 -16.62
C ARG A 103 -2.52 26.75 -15.32
N LEU A 104 -2.02 25.51 -15.37
CA LEU A 104 -1.56 24.71 -14.23
C LEU A 104 -0.09 24.30 -14.39
N ALA A 105 0.67 25.09 -15.16
CA ALA A 105 2.06 24.80 -15.51
C ALA A 105 3.04 25.06 -14.35
N LYS A 106 2.61 25.81 -13.34
CA LYS A 106 3.35 26.03 -12.08
C LYS A 106 2.92 25.02 -11.02
N TRP A 107 3.77 24.80 -10.03
CA TRP A 107 3.40 24.07 -8.83
C TRP A 107 2.36 24.87 -8.04
N MET A 108 1.23 24.24 -7.80
CA MET A 108 0.12 24.80 -7.03
C MET A 108 0.24 24.34 -5.60
N HIS A 109 0.48 25.27 -4.70
CA HIS A 109 0.65 25.02 -3.27
C HIS A 109 -0.70 25.09 -2.53
N THR A 110 -0.89 24.14 -1.62
CA THR A 110 -2.00 24.04 -0.67
C THR A 110 -1.52 23.30 0.58
N THR A 111 -2.41 23.00 1.51
CA THR A 111 -2.06 22.29 2.75
C THR A 111 -2.63 20.87 2.77
N ALA A 112 -2.05 19.99 3.57
CA ALA A 112 -2.58 18.66 3.82
C ALA A 112 -4.01 18.70 4.39
N ALA A 113 -4.30 19.68 5.25
CA ALA A 113 -5.64 19.92 5.77
C ALA A 113 -6.62 20.29 4.64
N ASP A 114 -6.16 21.02 3.64
CA ASP A 114 -7.00 21.43 2.54
C ASP A 114 -7.37 20.27 1.60
N VAL A 115 -6.50 19.29 1.44
CA VAL A 115 -6.74 18.13 0.56
C VAL A 115 -7.21 16.90 1.31
N ALA A 116 -7.48 17.01 2.62
CA ALA A 116 -7.92 15.91 3.46
C ALA A 116 -9.17 15.21 2.89
N GLY A 117 -9.16 13.88 2.86
CA GLY A 117 -10.24 13.06 2.32
C GLY A 117 -10.32 13.01 0.78
N THR A 118 -9.48 13.74 0.06
CA THR A 118 -9.41 13.68 -1.41
C THR A 118 -8.39 12.64 -1.90
N THR A 119 -8.32 12.41 -3.21
CA THR A 119 -7.26 11.57 -3.80
C THR A 119 -5.85 12.13 -3.59
N PHE A 120 -5.71 13.41 -3.20
CA PHE A 120 -4.43 14.06 -2.92
C PHE A 120 -4.07 14.07 -1.43
N ASP A 121 -4.88 13.42 -0.59
CA ASP A 121 -4.61 13.27 0.84
C ASP A 121 -3.47 12.27 1.09
N MET A 122 -2.24 12.73 0.85
CA MET A 122 -1.01 11.98 1.10
C MET A 122 -0.69 11.82 2.59
N ALA A 123 -1.37 12.57 3.47
CA ALA A 123 -1.17 12.53 4.92
C ALA A 123 -2.07 11.48 5.61
N ASN A 124 -3.04 10.90 4.90
CA ASN A 124 -3.92 9.87 5.45
C ASN A 124 -3.13 8.61 5.85
N PRO A 125 -3.05 8.26 7.14
CA PRO A 125 -2.25 7.11 7.60
C PRO A 125 -2.85 5.76 7.17
N LYS A 126 -4.14 5.72 6.81
CA LYS A 126 -4.80 4.50 6.33
C LYS A 126 -4.63 4.35 4.83
N ASN A 127 -4.62 5.44 4.08
CA ASN A 127 -4.63 5.40 2.63
C ASN A 127 -3.95 6.63 2.01
N PRO A 128 -2.61 6.75 2.14
CA PRO A 128 -1.89 7.92 1.68
C PRO A 128 -2.01 8.06 0.16
N GLY A 129 -2.60 9.17 -0.28
CA GLY A 129 -2.81 9.49 -1.70
C GLY A 129 -3.68 8.48 -2.44
N GLY A 130 -4.50 7.69 -1.73
CA GLY A 130 -5.31 6.65 -2.34
C GLY A 130 -4.58 5.33 -2.66
N VAL A 131 -3.26 5.27 -2.48
CA VAL A 131 -2.39 4.17 -2.97
C VAL A 131 -2.68 2.83 -2.29
N LEU A 132 -3.16 2.85 -1.05
CA LEU A 132 -3.45 1.64 -0.26
C LEU A 132 -4.93 1.25 -0.25
N GLY A 133 -5.78 1.99 -0.97
CA GLY A 133 -7.23 1.80 -0.93
C GLY A 133 -7.64 0.37 -1.24
N LEU A 134 -6.96 -0.28 -2.19
CA LEU A 134 -7.27 -1.64 -2.63
C LEU A 134 -6.65 -2.72 -1.73
N VAL A 135 -5.48 -2.47 -1.17
CA VAL A 135 -4.88 -3.34 -0.14
C VAL A 135 -5.79 -3.39 1.09
N ASN A 136 -6.35 -2.25 1.49
CA ASN A 136 -7.31 -2.17 2.59
C ASN A 136 -8.69 -2.77 2.27
N ALA A 137 -9.02 -2.92 0.99
CA ALA A 137 -10.27 -3.49 0.52
C ALA A 137 -10.21 -5.02 0.35
N VAL A 138 -9.08 -5.65 0.66
CA VAL A 138 -8.93 -7.10 0.71
C VAL A 138 -9.85 -7.69 1.79
N ASN A 139 -10.75 -8.58 1.40
CA ASN A 139 -11.75 -9.18 2.31
C ASN A 139 -11.54 -10.68 2.56
N LYS A 140 -10.73 -11.35 1.73
CA LYS A 140 -10.35 -12.75 1.88
C LYS A 140 -8.91 -12.93 1.46
N VAL A 141 -8.14 -13.67 2.24
CA VAL A 141 -6.72 -13.95 1.97
C VAL A 141 -6.44 -15.43 2.21
N GLN A 142 -5.65 -16.02 1.33
CA GLN A 142 -5.12 -17.37 1.47
C GLN A 142 -3.63 -17.36 1.12
N LEU A 143 -2.88 -18.24 1.76
CA LEU A 143 -1.50 -18.50 1.36
C LEU A 143 -1.49 -19.33 0.07
N ALA A 144 -0.80 -18.84 -0.95
CA ALA A 144 -0.49 -19.57 -2.18
C ALA A 144 0.90 -20.24 -2.12
N GLY A 145 1.69 -19.93 -1.09
CA GLY A 145 3.03 -20.42 -0.86
C GLY A 145 3.77 -19.54 0.16
N PRO A 146 5.03 -19.85 0.51
CA PRO A 146 5.83 -18.98 1.37
C PRO A 146 5.96 -17.57 0.77
N GLY A 147 5.45 -16.57 1.49
CA GLY A 147 5.45 -15.17 1.03
C GLY A 147 4.57 -14.88 -0.18
N LEU A 148 3.64 -15.78 -0.53
CA LEU A 148 2.70 -15.61 -1.63
C LEU A 148 1.27 -15.65 -1.12
N PHE A 149 0.48 -14.66 -1.51
CA PHE A 149 -0.92 -14.50 -1.12
C PHE A 149 -1.81 -14.48 -2.35
N GLN A 150 -3.02 -15.01 -2.19
CA GLN A 150 -4.09 -14.88 -3.17
C GLN A 150 -5.42 -14.63 -2.44
N GLY A 151 -6.38 -14.03 -3.10
CA GLY A 151 -7.68 -13.81 -2.48
C GLY A 151 -8.59 -12.91 -3.29
N THR A 152 -9.44 -12.16 -2.61
CA THR A 152 -10.38 -11.23 -3.24
C THR A 152 -10.37 -9.84 -2.60
N VAL A 153 -10.58 -8.84 -3.44
CA VAL A 153 -10.80 -7.44 -3.07
C VAL A 153 -12.26 -7.10 -3.29
N ASP A 154 -12.87 -6.40 -2.33
CA ASP A 154 -14.17 -5.76 -2.52
C ASP A 154 -13.97 -4.30 -2.94
N MET A 155 -13.92 -4.08 -4.25
CA MET A 155 -13.73 -2.75 -4.82
C MET A 155 -14.92 -1.81 -4.57
N THR A 156 -16.08 -2.34 -4.15
CA THR A 156 -17.23 -1.51 -3.77
C THR A 156 -17.02 -0.77 -2.44
N THR A 157 -16.00 -1.15 -1.67
CA THR A 157 -15.60 -0.46 -0.43
C THR A 157 -14.62 0.68 -0.68
N SER A 158 -14.14 0.87 -1.91
CA SER A 158 -13.23 1.97 -2.24
C SER A 158 -13.95 3.32 -2.10
N PRO A 159 -13.31 4.36 -1.53
CA PRO A 159 -13.84 5.73 -1.54
C PRO A 159 -14.11 6.28 -2.95
N THR A 160 -13.43 5.73 -3.97
CA THR A 160 -13.60 6.12 -5.37
C THR A 160 -14.69 5.33 -6.10
N TYR A 161 -15.38 4.41 -5.40
CA TYR A 161 -16.47 3.64 -5.97
C TYR A 161 -17.70 4.52 -6.17
N ASP A 162 -18.19 4.58 -7.41
CA ASP A 162 -19.41 5.28 -7.76
C ASP A 162 -20.42 4.27 -8.33
N PRO A 163 -21.44 3.86 -7.55
CA PRO A 163 -22.43 2.87 -7.98
C PRO A 163 -23.19 3.32 -9.24
N SER A 164 -23.30 4.62 -9.49
CA SER A 164 -23.97 5.15 -10.68
C SER A 164 -23.19 4.92 -11.99
N LYS A 165 -21.87 4.68 -11.90
CA LYS A 165 -20.98 4.49 -13.05
C LYS A 165 -20.70 3.04 -13.40
N VAL A 166 -20.91 2.11 -12.46
CA VAL A 166 -20.59 0.68 -12.66
C VAL A 166 -21.79 -0.17 -13.08
N GLY A 167 -23.02 0.28 -12.81
CA GLY A 167 -24.24 -0.37 -13.27
C GLY A 167 -24.29 -1.87 -12.97
N ALA A 168 -24.55 -2.69 -13.99
CA ALA A 168 -24.67 -4.15 -13.88
C ALA A 168 -23.37 -4.86 -13.47
N LEU A 169 -22.21 -4.18 -13.49
CA LEU A 169 -20.92 -4.74 -13.11
C LEU A 169 -20.65 -4.64 -11.60
N ALA A 170 -21.54 -4.02 -10.81
CA ALA A 170 -21.35 -3.83 -9.37
C ALA A 170 -21.10 -5.13 -8.60
N GLU A 171 -21.77 -6.23 -8.96
CA GLU A 171 -21.56 -7.53 -8.32
C GLU A 171 -20.19 -8.13 -8.64
N ASN A 172 -19.66 -7.90 -9.85
CA ASN A 172 -18.31 -8.35 -10.23
C ASN A 172 -17.22 -7.61 -9.44
N LEU A 173 -17.53 -6.47 -8.82
CA LEU A 173 -16.59 -5.68 -8.03
C LEU A 173 -16.48 -6.11 -6.57
N ARG A 174 -17.36 -7.00 -6.08
CA ARG A 174 -17.37 -7.44 -4.68
C ARG A 174 -16.31 -8.50 -4.35
N ALA A 175 -15.82 -9.20 -5.37
CA ALA A 175 -14.93 -10.34 -5.21
C ALA A 175 -13.91 -10.41 -6.36
N VAL A 176 -13.16 -9.33 -6.55
CA VAL A 176 -12.17 -9.23 -7.62
C VAL A 176 -10.90 -10.00 -7.21
N PRO A 177 -10.41 -10.96 -8.01
CA PRO A 177 -9.24 -11.74 -7.63
C PRO A 177 -8.00 -10.87 -7.47
N PHE A 178 -7.16 -11.20 -6.50
CA PHE A 178 -5.83 -10.62 -6.37
C PHE A 178 -4.77 -11.68 -6.10
N VAL A 179 -3.53 -11.34 -6.45
CA VAL A 179 -2.32 -12.03 -6.00
C VAL A 179 -1.33 -11.02 -5.42
N ALA A 180 -0.53 -11.45 -4.45
CA ALA A 180 0.44 -10.57 -3.81
C ALA A 180 1.66 -11.37 -3.36
N SER A 181 2.81 -10.70 -3.24
CA SER A 181 4.04 -11.33 -2.77
C SER A 181 4.79 -10.48 -1.76
N THR A 182 5.59 -11.12 -0.90
CA THR A 182 6.44 -10.45 0.09
C THR A 182 7.90 -10.78 -0.06
N ASP A 183 8.77 -9.90 0.44
CA ASP A 183 10.20 -10.18 0.59
C ASP A 183 10.51 -11.09 1.78
N GLY A 184 11.80 -11.36 2.02
CA GLY A 184 12.28 -12.16 3.14
C GLY A 184 12.05 -11.53 4.53
N GLU A 185 11.71 -10.24 4.59
CA GLU A 185 11.33 -9.54 5.83
C GLU A 185 9.81 -9.58 6.06
N GLY A 186 9.05 -10.16 5.13
CA GLY A 186 7.60 -10.25 5.17
C GLY A 186 6.90 -8.94 4.79
N ARG A 187 7.57 -8.05 4.04
CA ARG A 187 6.99 -6.80 3.53
C ARG A 187 6.44 -6.99 2.13
N LEU A 188 5.35 -6.31 1.80
CA LEU A 188 4.71 -6.43 0.48
C LEU A 188 5.65 -5.93 -0.64
N THR A 189 5.83 -6.71 -1.69
CA THR A 189 6.68 -6.36 -2.86
C THR A 189 5.90 -6.29 -4.17
N SER A 190 4.81 -7.04 -4.29
CA SER A 190 3.85 -6.90 -5.38
C SER A 190 2.42 -7.09 -4.92
N PHE A 191 1.49 -6.43 -5.60
CA PHE A 191 0.05 -6.58 -5.44
C PHE A 191 -0.62 -6.40 -6.80
N GLU A 192 -1.28 -7.45 -7.30
CA GLU A 192 -1.97 -7.44 -8.58
C GLU A 192 -3.44 -7.77 -8.39
N VAL A 193 -4.30 -7.03 -9.07
CA VAL A 193 -5.76 -7.24 -9.08
C VAL A 193 -6.19 -7.51 -10.50
N ASP A 194 -6.87 -8.64 -10.70
CA ASP A 194 -7.39 -9.06 -12.00
C ASP A 194 -8.74 -8.39 -12.28
N LEU A 195 -8.73 -7.38 -13.15
CA LEU A 195 -9.90 -6.63 -13.57
C LEU A 195 -10.52 -7.20 -14.87
N SER A 196 -10.13 -8.41 -15.29
CA SER A 196 -10.60 -9.05 -16.53
C SER A 196 -12.11 -9.25 -16.58
N GLN A 197 -12.76 -9.31 -15.42
CA GLN A 197 -14.23 -9.39 -15.30
C GLN A 197 -14.94 -8.07 -15.67
N LEU A 198 -14.22 -6.95 -15.70
CA LEU A 198 -14.72 -5.64 -16.12
C LEU A 198 -14.32 -5.34 -17.56
N VAL A 199 -13.05 -5.53 -17.86
CA VAL A 199 -12.46 -5.31 -19.18
C VAL A 199 -11.50 -6.46 -19.46
N PRO A 200 -11.72 -7.28 -20.50
CA PRO A 200 -10.89 -8.46 -20.76
C PRO A 200 -9.39 -8.14 -20.80
N GLY A 201 -8.61 -8.87 -20.00
CA GLY A 201 -7.15 -8.71 -19.91
C GLY A 201 -6.67 -7.48 -19.14
N MET A 202 -7.58 -6.73 -18.50
CA MET A 202 -7.20 -5.61 -17.65
C MET A 202 -6.68 -6.12 -16.31
N VAL A 203 -5.48 -5.67 -15.96
CA VAL A 203 -4.85 -5.93 -14.66
C VAL A 203 -4.45 -4.59 -14.07
N MET A 204 -4.61 -4.46 -12.76
CA MET A 204 -3.88 -3.48 -11.99
C MET A 204 -2.69 -4.16 -11.34
N ALA A 205 -1.49 -3.64 -11.53
CA ALA A 205 -0.27 -4.14 -10.92
C ALA A 205 0.42 -3.05 -10.12
N ALA A 206 0.80 -3.36 -8.89
CA ALA A 206 1.60 -2.51 -8.03
C ALA A 206 2.85 -3.25 -7.56
N THR A 207 3.97 -2.54 -7.48
CA THR A 207 5.25 -3.03 -6.95
C THR A 207 5.78 -2.06 -5.91
N TYR A 208 6.52 -2.61 -4.94
CA TYR A 208 7.02 -1.87 -3.78
C TYR A 208 8.48 -2.24 -3.50
N SER A 209 9.27 -1.22 -3.17
CA SER A 209 10.69 -1.37 -2.85
C SER A 209 11.06 -0.49 -1.64
N TYR A 210 11.72 -1.09 -0.66
CA TYR A 210 12.05 -0.46 0.62
C TYR A 210 13.51 0.02 0.65
N VAL A 211 13.89 0.77 -0.39
CA VAL A 211 15.22 1.38 -0.53
C VAL A 211 15.38 2.61 0.38
N THR A 212 16.62 3.11 0.49
CA THR A 212 16.99 4.27 1.29
C THR A 212 16.08 5.49 1.02
N PRO A 213 15.70 6.27 2.05
CA PRO A 213 14.82 7.42 1.90
C PRO A 213 15.25 8.37 0.79
N VAL A 214 14.29 8.78 -0.04
CA VAL A 214 14.50 9.83 -1.03
C VAL A 214 14.43 11.17 -0.31
N THR A 215 15.43 12.01 -0.48
CA THR A 215 15.33 13.39 0.00
C THR A 215 14.40 14.17 -0.91
N VAL A 216 13.29 14.63 -0.36
CA VAL A 216 12.29 15.40 -1.08
C VAL A 216 12.52 16.90 -0.83
N SER A 217 12.50 17.72 -1.88
CA SER A 217 12.71 19.17 -1.80
C SER A 217 11.48 19.93 -2.31
N ALA A 218 11.16 21.05 -1.67
CA ALA A 218 10.11 21.94 -2.12
C ALA A 218 10.43 22.48 -3.53
N PRO A 219 9.42 22.79 -4.36
CA PRO A 219 9.66 23.38 -5.66
C PRO A 219 10.29 24.77 -5.55
N PRO A 220 11.01 25.25 -6.58
CA PRO A 220 11.54 26.61 -6.61
C PRO A 220 10.43 27.65 -6.41
N ALA A 221 10.68 28.66 -5.57
CA ALA A 221 9.64 29.61 -5.17
C ALA A 221 9.02 30.38 -6.35
N ASP A 222 9.80 30.64 -7.41
CA ASP A 222 9.34 31.28 -8.64
C ASP A 222 8.48 30.36 -9.54
N GLU A 223 8.55 29.05 -9.31
CA GLU A 223 7.68 28.03 -9.93
C GLU A 223 6.42 27.73 -9.12
N VAL A 224 6.20 28.37 -7.97
CA VAL A 224 5.04 28.12 -7.10
C VAL A 224 3.97 29.20 -7.27
N THR A 225 2.71 28.78 -7.24
CA THR A 225 1.52 29.63 -7.09
C THR A 225 0.61 29.03 -6.03
N ALA A 226 -0.23 29.83 -5.38
CA ALA A 226 -1.33 29.28 -4.58
C ALA A 226 -2.26 28.45 -5.47
N MET A 227 -2.81 27.36 -4.92
CA MET A 227 -3.83 26.56 -5.59
C MET A 227 -5.09 27.41 -5.82
N PRO A 228 -5.63 27.46 -7.06
CA PRO A 228 -6.87 28.16 -7.33
C PRO A 228 -8.04 27.59 -6.51
N ALA A 229 -8.89 28.45 -5.96
CA ALA A 229 -9.99 28.05 -5.09
C ALA A 229 -11.04 27.17 -5.80
N ASP A 230 -11.28 27.41 -7.08
CA ASP A 230 -12.16 26.61 -7.93
C ASP A 230 -11.59 25.20 -8.14
N LEU A 231 -10.28 25.08 -8.33
CA LEU A 231 -9.61 23.78 -8.39
C LEU A 231 -9.67 23.05 -7.05
N LEU A 232 -9.43 23.74 -5.94
CA LEU A 232 -9.52 23.17 -4.60
C LEU A 232 -10.95 22.67 -4.29
N ALA A 233 -11.98 23.41 -4.72
CA ALA A 233 -13.36 22.95 -4.62
C ALA A 233 -13.61 21.71 -5.49
N ALA A 234 -13.12 21.72 -6.73
CA ALA A 234 -13.31 20.60 -7.67
C ALA A 234 -12.68 19.29 -7.19
N ILE A 235 -11.54 19.32 -6.48
CA ILE A 235 -10.90 18.11 -5.95
C ILE A 235 -11.58 17.56 -4.69
N ARG A 236 -12.37 18.38 -3.99
CA ARG A 236 -13.15 17.95 -2.82
C ARG A 236 -14.50 17.33 -3.19
N GLY A 237 -15.01 17.63 -4.38
CA GLY A 237 -16.34 17.18 -4.85
C GLY A 237 -17.44 18.14 -4.44
#